data_AF-A0A5J4Z7V8-F1
#
_entry.id   AF-A0A5J4Z7V8-F1
#
_cell.length_a   1.000
_cell.length_b   1.000
_cell.length_c   1.000
_cell.angle_alpha   90.00
_cell.angle_beta   90.00
_cell.angle_gamma   90.00
#
_symmetry.space_group_name_H-M   'P 1'
#
loop_
_entity.id
_entity.type
_entity.pdbx_description
1 polymer ?
#
loop_
_entity_poly.entity_id
_entity_poly.type
_entity_poly.pdbx_seq_one_letter_code
_entity_poly.pdbx_strand_id
1 'polypeptide(L)'
;MEGEGERARRRVARRRAAGGVLCGAAPGCSVWRGRRRRRAALLESAKRGDACSVQSAVGARRERWQARAVLEALWIAAVKGHDAVLRVLLDLGELAPDVNAWNQRQQWNALTLAVSQDHEACVRLLLERGADVEFRFADGQTLLMKAAAEGREECVRLLLVHGAQANAANESGSGSTALLVAAARGQEGCARLLLEHGAQVEQRDANGFSALQLAVIFGHVSLAQLLLQHRAQVDATDEAGCTALMSAAYCGMESCARLLLDYGADVNATDHNSITALRLAQNEGHDTIARLLLERGARLNPANDDANAP
;
A
#
# COMPACT_ATOMS: atom_id res chain seq x y z
N MET A 1 24.17 67.99 21.68
CA MET A 1 24.31 66.52 21.68
C MET A 1 23.32 65.95 20.69
N GLU A 2 23.72 65.83 19.43
CA GLU A 2 22.98 65.05 18.42
C GLU A 2 23.46 63.60 18.53
N GLY A 3 22.50 62.71 18.85
CA GLY A 3 22.76 61.32 19.20
C GLY A 3 23.28 60.49 18.03
N GLU A 4 24.05 59.46 18.36
CA GLU A 4 24.71 58.53 17.45
C GLU A 4 23.77 57.85 16.42
N GLY A 5 22.45 57.88 16.66
CA GLY A 5 21.42 57.42 15.72
C GLY A 5 21.36 58.21 14.39
N GLU A 6 21.74 59.48 14.38
CA GLU A 6 21.61 60.33 13.18
C GLU A 6 22.81 60.17 12.22
N ARG A 7 23.99 59.84 12.77
CA ARG A 7 25.18 59.45 11.98
C ARG A 7 24.99 58.07 11.32
N ALA A 8 24.28 57.15 11.98
CA ALA A 8 23.95 55.84 11.40
C ALA A 8 22.97 55.97 10.22
N ARG A 9 21.94 56.83 10.34
CA ARG A 9 20.95 57.06 9.28
C ARG A 9 21.56 57.68 8.01
N ARG A 10 22.51 58.63 8.15
CA ARG A 10 23.22 59.22 7.00
C ARG A 10 24.16 58.22 6.30
N ARG A 11 24.74 57.23 7.00
CA ARG A 11 25.54 56.15 6.39
C ARG A 11 24.68 55.14 5.61
N VAL A 12 23.46 54.85 6.07
CA VAL A 12 22.52 53.98 5.36
C VAL A 12 21.94 54.67 4.11
N ALA A 13 21.64 55.97 4.20
CA ALA A 13 21.16 56.74 3.05
C ALA A 13 22.21 56.87 1.92
N ARG A 14 23.50 57.08 2.26
CA ARG A 14 24.59 57.11 1.25
C ARG A 14 24.86 55.73 0.62
N ARG A 15 24.63 54.62 1.33
CA ARG A 15 24.73 53.27 0.73
C ARG A 15 23.58 52.93 -0.21
N ARG A 16 22.38 53.50 -0.01
CA ARG A 16 21.25 53.32 -0.95
C ARG A 16 21.39 54.17 -2.23
N ALA A 17 22.04 55.34 -2.15
CA ALA A 17 22.27 56.19 -3.33
C ALA A 17 23.47 55.74 -4.21
N ALA A 18 24.40 54.92 -3.69
CA ALA A 18 25.52 54.35 -4.44
C ALA A 18 25.25 52.93 -4.99
N GLY A 19 24.04 52.38 -4.78
CA GLY A 19 23.62 51.07 -5.28
C GLY A 19 23.05 51.08 -6.70
N GLY A 20 23.10 52.22 -7.39
CA GLY A 20 22.83 52.35 -8.82
C GLY A 20 24.04 51.90 -9.65
N VAL A 21 24.48 50.66 -9.46
CA VAL A 21 25.34 49.98 -10.43
C VAL A 21 24.46 48.90 -11.03
N LEU A 22 24.05 49.14 -12.28
CA LEU A 22 23.57 48.14 -13.22
C LEU A 22 24.26 46.82 -12.89
N CYS A 23 23.50 45.77 -12.57
CA CYS A 23 23.99 44.41 -12.41
C CYS A 23 24.59 43.94 -13.75
N GLY A 24 25.79 44.41 -14.06
CA GLY A 24 26.71 43.79 -14.98
C GLY A 24 26.98 42.39 -14.48
N ALA A 25 26.83 41.42 -15.37
CA ALA A 25 26.89 40.01 -15.08
C ALA A 25 28.16 39.63 -14.27
N ALA A 26 28.00 39.45 -12.96
CA ALA A 26 29.01 38.75 -12.17
C ALA A 26 29.21 37.36 -12.79
N PRO A 27 30.43 36.88 -13.03
CA PRO A 27 30.69 35.61 -13.72
C PRO A 27 30.03 34.40 -13.03
N GLY A 28 29.81 34.47 -11.71
CA GLY A 28 29.05 33.47 -10.96
C GLY A 28 27.55 33.42 -11.28
N CYS A 29 26.96 34.53 -11.76
CA CYS A 29 25.53 34.65 -12.04
C CYS A 29 25.15 33.92 -13.34
N SER A 30 26.01 33.94 -14.36
CA SER A 30 25.82 33.21 -15.63
C SER A 30 25.94 31.70 -15.44
N VAL A 31 26.92 31.25 -14.64
CA VAL A 31 27.08 29.83 -14.26
C VAL A 31 25.87 29.35 -13.45
N TRP A 32 25.41 30.15 -12.47
CA TRP A 32 24.20 29.83 -11.70
C TRP A 32 22.93 29.74 -12.55
N ARG A 33 22.74 30.69 -13.48
CA ARG A 33 21.62 30.65 -14.44
C ARG A 33 21.72 29.43 -15.36
N GLY A 34 22.93 29.07 -15.80
CA GLY A 34 23.19 27.86 -16.58
C GLY A 34 22.82 26.58 -15.83
N ARG A 35 23.24 26.45 -14.56
CA ARG A 35 22.89 25.31 -13.69
C ARG A 35 21.39 25.20 -13.44
N ARG A 36 20.71 26.32 -13.15
CA ARG A 36 19.24 26.34 -12.99
C ARG A 36 18.52 25.90 -14.26
N ARG A 37 18.97 26.39 -15.43
CA ARG A 37 18.40 26.01 -16.73
C ARG A 37 18.61 24.52 -17.03
N ARG A 38 19.81 23.98 -16.78
CA ARG A 38 20.09 22.54 -16.97
C ARG A 38 19.26 21.66 -16.04
N ARG A 39 19.15 22.00 -14.76
CA ARG A 39 18.26 21.30 -13.83
C ARG A 39 16.80 21.36 -14.29
N ALA A 40 16.31 22.53 -14.69
CA ALA A 40 14.94 22.66 -15.18
C ALA A 40 14.71 21.82 -16.45
N ALA A 41 15.65 21.84 -17.40
CA ALA A 41 15.58 21.04 -18.62
C ALA A 41 15.58 19.53 -18.32
N LEU A 42 16.43 19.07 -17.38
CA LEU A 42 16.45 17.67 -16.93
C LEU A 42 15.10 17.25 -16.36
N LEU A 43 14.55 18.02 -15.42
CA LEU A 43 13.28 17.69 -14.76
C LEU A 43 12.10 17.74 -15.75
N GLU A 44 12.07 18.71 -16.66
CA GLU A 44 11.03 18.78 -17.69
C GLU A 44 11.15 17.64 -18.71
N SER A 45 12.36 17.23 -19.07
CA SER A 45 12.57 16.07 -19.96
C SER A 45 12.13 14.78 -19.27
N ALA A 46 12.44 14.61 -17.99
CA ALA A 46 11.97 13.50 -17.19
C ALA A 46 10.45 13.47 -17.07
N LYS A 47 9.77 14.61 -16.90
CA LYS A 47 8.30 14.68 -16.90
C LYS A 47 7.68 14.25 -18.23
N ARG A 48 8.34 14.58 -19.35
CA ARG A 48 7.89 14.25 -20.71
C ARG A 48 8.22 12.82 -21.14
N GLY A 49 9.08 12.11 -20.39
CA GLY A 49 9.54 10.78 -20.76
C GLY A 49 10.65 10.76 -21.82
N ASP A 50 11.30 11.89 -22.07
CA ASP A 50 12.36 11.99 -23.09
C ASP A 50 13.72 11.56 -22.53
N ALA A 51 14.01 10.27 -22.65
CA ALA A 51 15.24 9.65 -22.16
C ALA A 51 16.52 10.21 -22.84
N CYS A 52 16.45 10.56 -24.13
CA CYS A 52 17.57 11.13 -24.88
C CYS A 52 17.92 12.54 -24.39
N SER A 53 16.90 13.37 -24.14
CA SER A 53 17.08 14.71 -23.58
C SER A 53 17.56 14.65 -22.13
N VAL A 54 17.10 13.68 -21.34
CA VAL A 54 17.61 13.42 -19.98
C VAL A 54 19.10 13.10 -20.01
N GLN A 55 19.54 12.16 -20.86
CA GLN A 55 20.95 11.79 -20.99
C GLN A 55 21.81 13.00 -21.40
N SER A 56 21.32 13.78 -22.37
CA SER A 56 22.01 14.98 -22.86
C SER A 56 22.10 16.09 -21.80
N ALA A 57 21.07 16.23 -20.96
CA ALA A 57 21.00 17.25 -19.92
C ALA A 57 21.89 16.95 -18.71
N VAL A 58 22.11 15.66 -18.38
CA VAL A 58 22.98 15.26 -17.27
C VAL A 58 24.43 15.66 -17.55
N GLY A 59 24.91 15.51 -18.79
CA GLY A 59 26.26 15.95 -19.19
C GLY A 59 27.40 15.17 -18.52
N ALA A 60 28.58 15.15 -19.14
CA ALA A 60 29.67 14.26 -18.71
C ALA A 60 30.41 14.68 -17.42
N ARG A 61 30.22 15.91 -16.92
CA ARG A 61 30.94 16.41 -15.73
C ARG A 61 30.07 16.34 -14.49
N ARG A 62 30.60 15.73 -13.43
CA ARG A 62 29.98 15.64 -12.10
C ARG A 62 29.95 17.02 -11.43
N GLU A 63 28.76 17.55 -11.22
CA GLU A 63 28.49 18.80 -10.52
C GLU A 63 27.60 18.55 -9.30
N ARG A 64 27.83 19.27 -8.20
CA ARG A 64 27.09 19.09 -6.93
C ARG A 64 25.56 19.20 -7.08
N TRP A 65 25.04 19.91 -8.08
CA TRP A 65 23.60 20.05 -8.29
C TRP A 65 22.96 18.82 -8.95
N GLN A 66 23.74 17.99 -9.66
CA GLN A 66 23.22 16.85 -10.42
C GLN A 66 22.68 15.78 -9.50
N ALA A 67 23.34 15.45 -8.38
CA ALA A 67 22.90 14.38 -7.48
C ALA A 67 21.43 14.53 -7.04
N ARG A 68 21.06 15.72 -6.55
CA ARG A 68 19.67 16.00 -6.15
C ARG A 68 18.71 16.06 -7.34
N ALA A 69 19.15 16.64 -8.47
CA ALA A 69 18.29 16.78 -9.65
C ALA A 69 18.01 15.43 -10.35
N VAL A 70 19.00 14.55 -10.40
CA VAL A 70 18.91 13.18 -10.93
C VAL A 70 18.00 12.34 -10.03
N LEU A 71 18.12 12.46 -8.71
CA LEU A 71 17.22 11.80 -7.78
C LEU A 71 15.76 12.30 -7.93
N GLU A 72 15.56 13.61 -8.02
CA GLU A 72 14.22 14.17 -8.30
C GLU A 72 13.67 13.71 -9.65
N ALA A 73 14.52 13.60 -10.68
CA ALA A 73 14.14 13.08 -11.99
C ALA A 73 13.76 11.59 -11.93
N LEU A 74 14.45 10.79 -11.11
CA LEU A 74 14.14 9.36 -10.88
C LEU A 74 12.72 9.23 -10.33
N TRP A 75 12.40 10.01 -9.31
CA TRP A 75 11.09 10.02 -8.69
C TRP A 75 10.00 10.49 -9.64
N ILE A 76 10.25 11.54 -10.44
CA ILE A 76 9.31 12.00 -11.47
C ILE A 76 9.05 10.90 -12.50
N ALA A 77 10.11 10.24 -12.97
CA ALA A 77 9.99 9.16 -13.94
C ALA A 77 9.20 7.98 -13.37
N ALA A 78 9.42 7.62 -12.10
CA ALA A 78 8.67 6.58 -11.41
C ALA A 78 7.18 6.92 -11.24
N VAL A 79 6.83 8.17 -10.90
CA VAL A 79 5.42 8.61 -10.80
C VAL A 79 4.73 8.64 -12.16
N LYS A 80 5.47 8.89 -13.24
CA LYS A 80 4.92 9.04 -14.59
C LYS A 80 4.95 7.78 -15.43
N GLY A 81 5.59 6.72 -14.95
CA GLY A 81 5.69 5.45 -15.67
C GLY A 81 6.73 5.46 -16.79
N HIS A 82 7.73 6.36 -16.73
CA HIS A 82 8.73 6.51 -17.78
C HIS A 82 9.92 5.56 -17.56
N ASP A 83 9.73 4.28 -17.84
CA ASP A 83 10.75 3.22 -17.66
C ASP A 83 12.06 3.50 -18.43
N ALA A 84 11.97 4.06 -19.64
CA ALA A 84 13.14 4.43 -20.43
C ALA A 84 13.98 5.52 -19.75
N VAL A 85 13.33 6.50 -19.11
CA VAL A 85 14.01 7.54 -18.34
C VAL A 85 14.64 6.94 -17.08
N LEU A 86 13.93 6.07 -16.37
CA LEU A 86 14.46 5.35 -15.21
C LEU A 86 15.72 4.55 -15.58
N ARG A 87 15.69 3.82 -16.70
CA ARG A 87 16.82 3.03 -17.19
C ARG A 87 18.05 3.92 -17.41
N VAL A 88 17.87 5.01 -18.15
CA VAL A 88 18.93 5.99 -18.39
C VAL A 88 19.49 6.55 -17.08
N LEU A 89 18.63 6.95 -16.13
CA LEU A 89 19.06 7.54 -14.86
C LEU A 89 19.82 6.54 -13.96
N LEU A 90 19.39 5.28 -13.93
CA LEU A 90 20.03 4.22 -13.16
C LEU A 90 21.33 3.72 -13.81
N ASP A 91 21.48 3.89 -15.13
CA ASP A 91 22.68 3.51 -15.89
C ASP A 91 23.77 4.62 -15.91
N LEU A 92 23.61 5.71 -15.15
CA LEU A 92 24.56 6.85 -15.09
C LEU A 92 25.89 6.55 -14.36
N GLY A 93 26.19 5.29 -14.03
CA GLY A 93 27.43 4.89 -13.34
C GLY A 93 27.56 5.58 -11.97
N GLU A 94 28.66 6.30 -11.72
CA GLU A 94 28.90 7.02 -10.46
C GLU A 94 27.89 8.16 -10.16
N LEU A 95 27.11 8.57 -11.15
CA LEU A 95 26.03 9.56 -11.00
C LEU A 95 24.66 8.91 -10.78
N ALA A 96 24.56 7.58 -10.84
CA ALA A 96 23.30 6.89 -10.59
C ALA A 96 22.75 7.28 -9.21
N PRO A 97 21.47 7.66 -9.13
CA PRO A 97 20.83 7.92 -7.85
C PRO A 97 20.73 6.60 -7.08
N ASP A 98 20.80 6.70 -5.75
CA ASP A 98 20.43 5.57 -4.91
C ASP A 98 18.97 5.20 -5.20
N VAL A 99 18.75 3.96 -5.66
CA VAL A 99 17.42 3.42 -6.02
C VAL A 99 16.47 3.42 -4.82
N ASN A 100 17.02 3.29 -3.61
CA ASN A 100 16.29 3.24 -2.34
C ASN A 100 16.20 4.60 -1.65
N ALA A 101 16.64 5.68 -2.31
CA ALA A 101 16.62 7.01 -1.75
C ALA A 101 15.21 7.42 -1.30
N TRP A 102 15.12 7.70 0.01
CA TRP A 102 13.87 7.95 0.71
C TRP A 102 13.54 9.43 0.84
N ASN A 103 12.31 9.80 0.51
CA ASN A 103 11.79 11.14 0.77
C ASN A 103 11.13 11.22 2.15
N GLN A 104 11.91 11.58 3.17
CA GLN A 104 11.44 11.69 4.57
C GLN A 104 10.19 12.55 4.74
N ARG A 105 10.03 13.61 3.95
CA ARG A 105 8.91 14.54 4.11
C ARG A 105 7.59 13.95 3.62
N GLN A 106 7.65 13.18 2.54
CA GLN A 106 6.45 12.70 1.84
C GLN A 106 6.23 11.19 1.98
N GLN A 107 7.17 10.50 2.63
CA GLN A 107 7.10 9.08 2.95
C GLN A 107 6.97 8.17 1.70
N TRP A 108 7.82 8.40 0.69
CA TRP A 108 7.90 7.55 -0.49
C TRP A 108 9.33 7.44 -1.05
N ASN A 109 9.59 6.37 -1.79
CA ASN A 109 10.77 6.18 -2.65
C ASN A 109 10.32 5.95 -4.11
N ALA A 110 11.25 5.70 -5.03
CA ALA A 110 10.90 5.45 -6.43
C ALA A 110 9.99 4.21 -6.60
N LEU A 111 10.28 3.13 -5.87
CA LEU A 111 9.54 1.86 -5.95
C LEU A 111 8.09 2.02 -5.45
N THR A 112 7.88 2.66 -4.29
CA THR A 112 6.54 2.90 -3.73
C THR A 112 5.69 3.75 -4.67
N LEU A 113 6.29 4.76 -5.33
CA LEU A 113 5.57 5.59 -6.29
C LEU A 113 5.16 4.80 -7.53
N ALA A 114 6.07 3.97 -8.06
CA ALA A 114 5.78 3.13 -9.21
C ALA A 114 4.66 2.13 -8.91
N VAL A 115 4.65 1.52 -7.71
CA VAL A 115 3.60 0.59 -7.28
C VAL A 115 2.25 1.30 -7.11
N SER A 116 2.20 2.45 -6.43
CA SER A 116 0.95 3.18 -6.22
C SER A 116 0.32 3.70 -7.53
N GLN A 117 1.12 3.89 -8.57
CA GLN A 117 0.64 4.28 -9.90
C GLN A 117 0.50 3.10 -10.87
N ASP A 118 0.74 1.87 -10.41
CA ASP A 118 0.63 0.64 -11.21
C ASP A 118 1.55 0.61 -12.45
N HIS A 119 2.74 1.18 -12.30
CA HIS A 119 3.73 1.24 -13.38
C HIS A 119 4.63 0.02 -13.36
N GLU A 120 4.08 -1.10 -13.79
CA GLU A 120 4.68 -2.45 -13.79
C GLU A 120 6.11 -2.48 -14.35
N ALA A 121 6.34 -1.82 -15.50
CA ALA A 121 7.67 -1.76 -16.13
C ALA A 121 8.69 -1.00 -15.27
N CYS A 122 8.24 0.05 -14.57
CA CYS A 122 9.08 0.78 -13.62
C CYS A 122 9.35 -0.05 -12.36
N VAL A 123 8.34 -0.74 -11.83
CA VAL A 123 8.48 -1.64 -10.67
C VAL A 123 9.50 -2.73 -10.97
N ARG A 124 9.34 -3.45 -12.10
CA ARG A 124 10.28 -4.49 -12.54
C ARG A 124 11.71 -3.96 -12.65
N LEU A 125 11.88 -2.83 -13.34
CA LEU A 125 13.20 -2.24 -13.52
C LEU A 125 13.82 -1.81 -12.17
N LEU A 126 13.05 -1.24 -11.25
CA LEU A 126 13.56 -0.83 -9.95
C LEU A 126 14.00 -2.06 -9.11
N LEU A 127 13.20 -3.13 -9.11
CA LEU A 127 13.53 -4.39 -8.41
C LEU A 127 14.78 -5.07 -9.01
N GLU A 128 14.91 -5.11 -10.33
CA GLU A 128 16.11 -5.62 -11.03
C GLU A 128 17.39 -4.84 -10.66
N ARG A 129 17.24 -3.57 -10.26
CA ARG A 129 18.35 -2.70 -9.84
C ARG A 129 18.56 -2.65 -8.32
N GLY A 130 17.96 -3.59 -7.58
CA GLY A 130 18.18 -3.75 -6.15
C GLY A 130 17.35 -2.80 -5.28
N ALA A 131 16.19 -2.37 -5.76
CA ALA A 131 15.21 -1.73 -4.89
C ALA A 131 14.79 -2.68 -3.75
N ASP A 132 14.68 -2.15 -2.54
CA ASP A 132 14.29 -2.91 -1.36
C ASP A 132 12.82 -3.32 -1.45
N VAL A 133 12.58 -4.62 -1.59
CA VAL A 133 11.26 -5.23 -1.71
C VAL A 133 10.53 -5.29 -0.36
N GLU A 134 11.28 -5.38 0.75
CA GLU A 134 10.75 -5.47 2.11
C GLU A 134 10.52 -4.09 2.75
N PHE A 135 10.40 -3.07 1.92
CA PHE A 135 10.17 -1.70 2.36
C PHE A 135 8.91 -1.59 3.24
N ARG A 136 9.03 -0.81 4.32
CA ARG A 136 7.95 -0.55 5.28
C ARG A 136 7.61 0.92 5.38
N PHE A 137 6.31 1.21 5.37
CA PHE A 137 5.77 2.54 5.63
C PHE A 137 5.81 2.87 7.13
N ALA A 138 5.60 4.14 7.46
CA ALA A 138 5.61 4.60 8.86
C ALA A 138 4.52 3.97 9.74
N ASP A 139 3.46 3.44 9.13
CA ASP A 139 2.38 2.69 9.80
C ASP A 139 2.67 1.19 9.90
N GLY A 140 3.91 0.75 9.62
CA GLY A 140 4.34 -0.64 9.72
C GLY A 140 3.87 -1.54 8.58
N GLN A 141 3.13 -1.02 7.59
CA GLN A 141 2.71 -1.80 6.43
C GLN A 141 3.88 -2.07 5.49
N THR A 142 3.95 -3.28 4.93
CA THR A 142 4.89 -3.59 3.84
C THR A 142 4.38 -3.04 2.51
N LEU A 143 5.28 -2.85 1.55
CA LEU A 143 4.90 -2.49 0.18
C LEU A 143 3.93 -3.50 -0.45
N LEU A 144 4.11 -4.79 -0.14
CA LEU A 144 3.22 -5.86 -0.59
C LEU A 144 1.78 -5.68 -0.06
N MET A 145 1.61 -5.32 1.22
CA MET A 145 0.28 -5.02 1.78
C MET A 145 -0.39 -3.85 1.07
N LYS A 146 0.37 -2.79 0.77
CA LYS A 146 -0.15 -1.62 0.06
C LYS A 146 -0.59 -1.95 -1.36
N ALA A 147 0.22 -2.72 -2.08
CA ALA A 147 -0.12 -3.21 -3.43
C ALA A 147 -1.38 -4.09 -3.41
N ALA A 148 -1.47 -5.00 -2.44
CA ALA A 148 -2.61 -5.87 -2.23
C ALA A 148 -3.89 -5.09 -1.86
N ALA A 149 -3.79 -4.02 -1.05
CA ALA A 149 -4.93 -3.17 -0.70
C ALA A 149 -5.53 -2.44 -1.92
N GLU A 150 -4.66 -2.01 -2.82
CA GLU A 150 -5.01 -1.25 -4.03
C GLU A 150 -5.39 -2.13 -5.22
N GLY A 151 -5.27 -3.46 -5.10
CA GLY A 151 -5.62 -4.39 -6.18
C GLY A 151 -4.59 -4.43 -7.31
N ARG A 152 -3.33 -4.11 -7.03
CA ARG A 152 -2.25 -4.06 -8.04
C ARG A 152 -1.67 -5.45 -8.29
N GLU A 153 -2.40 -6.29 -9.01
CA GLU A 153 -2.07 -7.71 -9.20
C GLU A 153 -0.66 -7.94 -9.77
N GLU A 154 -0.30 -7.24 -10.84
CA GLU A 154 1.04 -7.35 -11.43
C GLU A 154 2.11 -6.92 -10.44
N CYS A 155 1.91 -5.80 -9.74
CA CYS A 155 2.85 -5.32 -8.74
C CYS A 155 3.00 -6.34 -7.59
N VAL A 156 1.92 -6.94 -7.12
CA VAL A 156 1.94 -8.02 -6.13
C VAL A 156 2.78 -9.19 -6.65
N ARG A 157 2.55 -9.63 -7.89
CA ARG A 157 3.34 -10.71 -8.51
C ARG A 157 4.82 -10.38 -8.59
N LEU A 158 5.17 -9.18 -9.07
CA LEU A 158 6.56 -8.73 -9.18
C LEU A 158 7.25 -8.68 -7.81
N LEU A 159 6.58 -8.13 -6.80
CA LEU A 159 7.13 -8.07 -5.44
C LEU A 159 7.39 -9.50 -4.91
N LEU A 160 6.43 -10.42 -5.05
CA LEU A 160 6.58 -11.81 -4.61
C LEU A 160 7.70 -12.56 -5.33
N VAL A 161 7.82 -12.42 -6.65
CA VAL A 161 8.90 -13.03 -7.46
C VAL A 161 10.27 -12.50 -7.05
N HIS A 162 10.36 -11.23 -6.67
CA HIS A 162 11.60 -10.60 -6.18
C HIS A 162 11.84 -10.80 -4.67
N GLY A 163 11.11 -11.71 -4.02
CA GLY A 163 11.40 -12.15 -2.66
C GLY A 163 10.62 -11.46 -1.55
N ALA A 164 9.52 -10.77 -1.87
CA ALA A 164 8.64 -10.22 -0.84
C ALA A 164 8.10 -11.32 0.08
N GLN A 165 8.11 -11.08 1.39
CA GLN A 165 7.56 -11.99 2.39
C GLN A 165 6.03 -11.91 2.39
N ALA A 166 5.38 -12.91 1.78
CA ALA A 166 3.92 -13.02 1.71
C ALA A 166 3.24 -13.00 3.09
N ASN A 167 3.95 -13.46 4.13
CA ASN A 167 3.48 -13.64 5.49
C ASN A 167 4.02 -12.59 6.48
N ALA A 168 4.66 -11.52 5.98
CA ALA A 168 5.07 -10.44 6.86
C ALA A 168 3.83 -9.81 7.51
N ALA A 169 3.83 -9.71 8.83
CA ALA A 169 2.80 -9.05 9.61
C ALA A 169 3.13 -7.57 9.80
N ASN A 170 2.10 -6.74 9.90
CA ASN A 170 2.25 -5.31 10.15
C ASN A 170 2.81 -5.05 11.56
N GLU A 171 3.90 -4.28 11.65
CA GLU A 171 4.59 -3.93 12.90
C GLU A 171 3.86 -2.94 13.81
N SER A 172 2.84 -2.23 13.31
CA SER A 172 2.04 -1.28 14.11
C SER A 172 1.08 -1.96 15.10
N GLY A 173 1.12 -3.29 15.21
CA GLY A 173 0.31 -4.06 16.15
C GLY A 173 -1.05 -4.47 15.60
N SER A 174 -1.39 -4.16 14.33
CA SER A 174 -2.60 -4.66 13.68
C SER A 174 -2.51 -6.15 13.30
N GLY A 175 -1.30 -6.71 13.22
CA GLY A 175 -1.08 -8.12 12.83
C GLY A 175 -1.51 -8.43 11.39
N SER A 176 -1.97 -7.45 10.62
CA SER A 176 -2.50 -7.67 9.28
C SER A 176 -1.38 -8.09 8.32
N THR A 177 -1.67 -9.07 7.48
CA THR A 177 -0.83 -9.50 6.36
C THR A 177 -1.40 -9.03 5.02
N ALA A 178 -0.63 -9.19 3.95
CA ALA A 178 -1.10 -8.86 2.61
C ALA A 178 -2.38 -9.62 2.23
N LEU A 179 -2.53 -10.88 2.67
CA LEU A 179 -3.73 -11.68 2.40
C LEU A 179 -4.95 -11.15 3.18
N LEU A 180 -4.78 -10.80 4.46
CA LEU A 180 -5.85 -10.20 5.28
C LEU A 180 -6.31 -8.86 4.69
N VAL A 181 -5.36 -8.03 4.24
CA VAL A 181 -5.66 -6.74 3.60
C VAL A 181 -6.36 -6.92 2.25
N ALA A 182 -5.88 -7.85 1.41
CA ALA A 182 -6.57 -8.22 0.17
C ALA A 182 -7.99 -8.70 0.46
N ALA A 183 -8.18 -9.43 1.56
CA ALA A 183 -9.48 -9.95 1.93
C ALA A 183 -10.48 -8.91 2.41
N ALA A 184 -10.04 -7.96 3.23
CA ALA A 184 -10.86 -6.84 3.63
C ALA A 184 -11.28 -5.96 2.42
N ARG A 185 -10.42 -5.87 1.40
CA ARG A 185 -10.64 -5.03 0.21
C ARG A 185 -11.29 -5.75 -0.97
N GLY A 186 -11.48 -7.07 -0.90
CA GLY A 186 -12.10 -7.87 -1.97
C GLY A 186 -11.22 -8.09 -3.19
N GLN A 187 -9.90 -8.03 -3.01
CA GLN A 187 -8.93 -8.08 -4.12
C GLN A 187 -8.61 -9.53 -4.48
N GLU A 188 -9.52 -10.17 -5.23
CA GLU A 188 -9.44 -11.61 -5.57
C GLU A 188 -8.13 -12.01 -6.27
N GLY A 189 -7.73 -11.28 -7.32
CA GLY A 189 -6.50 -11.62 -8.06
C GLY A 189 -5.24 -11.46 -7.22
N CYS A 190 -5.19 -10.45 -6.35
CA CYS A 190 -4.10 -10.29 -5.38
C CYS A 190 -4.07 -11.44 -4.37
N ALA A 191 -5.22 -11.82 -3.82
CA ALA A 191 -5.31 -12.94 -2.88
C ALA A 191 -4.89 -14.27 -3.51
N ARG A 192 -5.28 -14.51 -4.78
CA ARG A 192 -4.85 -15.68 -5.55
C ARG A 192 -3.34 -15.76 -5.66
N LEU A 193 -2.70 -14.68 -6.12
CA LEU A 193 -1.24 -14.61 -6.23
C LEU A 193 -0.55 -14.81 -4.88
N LEU A 194 -1.07 -14.21 -3.81
CA LEU A 194 -0.54 -14.39 -2.47
C LEU A 194 -0.59 -15.85 -2.02
N LEU A 195 -1.72 -16.54 -2.23
CA LEU A 195 -1.90 -17.95 -1.89
C LEU A 195 -0.98 -18.86 -2.72
N GLU A 196 -0.83 -18.60 -4.02
CA GLU A 196 0.09 -19.32 -4.91
C GLU A 196 1.56 -19.16 -4.48
N HIS A 197 1.91 -18.02 -3.89
CA HIS A 197 3.24 -17.73 -3.35
C HIS A 197 3.39 -18.04 -1.85
N GLY A 198 2.52 -18.88 -1.29
CA GLY A 198 2.69 -19.43 0.06
C GLY A 198 2.21 -18.52 1.19
N ALA A 199 1.28 -17.59 0.92
CA ALA A 199 0.56 -16.90 1.98
C ALA A 199 -0.24 -17.90 2.84
N GLN A 200 -0.16 -17.74 4.15
CA GLN A 200 -0.84 -18.60 5.11
C GLN A 200 -2.30 -18.16 5.25
N VAL A 201 -3.22 -19.03 4.84
CA VAL A 201 -4.66 -18.76 4.81
C VAL A 201 -5.27 -18.59 6.22
N GLU A 202 -4.69 -19.24 7.22
CA GLU A 202 -5.16 -19.28 8.61
C GLU A 202 -4.58 -18.16 9.49
N GLN A 203 -3.77 -17.25 8.93
CA GLN A 203 -3.31 -16.11 9.71
C GLN A 203 -4.46 -15.19 10.10
N ARG A 204 -4.33 -14.59 11.27
CA ARG A 204 -5.35 -13.74 11.88
C ARG A 204 -4.78 -12.37 12.17
N ASP A 205 -5.62 -11.35 12.07
CA ASP A 205 -5.29 -10.01 12.52
C ASP A 205 -5.29 -9.93 14.06
N ALA A 206 -4.99 -8.75 14.59
CA ALA A 206 -4.98 -8.52 16.04
C ALA A 206 -6.36 -8.62 16.73
N ASN A 207 -7.46 -8.71 15.97
CA ASN A 207 -8.80 -8.96 16.52
C ASN A 207 -9.18 -10.46 16.39
N GLY A 208 -8.29 -11.29 15.89
CA GLY A 208 -8.53 -12.71 15.64
C GLY A 208 -9.27 -13.02 14.33
N PHE A 209 -9.49 -12.04 13.45
CA PHE A 209 -10.17 -12.29 12.18
C PHE A 209 -9.24 -12.94 11.16
N SER A 210 -9.68 -14.06 10.61
CA SER A 210 -9.09 -14.72 9.44
C SER A 210 -9.43 -14.00 8.13
N ALA A 211 -8.70 -14.32 7.06
CA ALA A 211 -9.00 -13.81 5.73
C ALA A 211 -10.43 -14.18 5.27
N LEU A 212 -10.92 -15.38 5.63
CA LEU A 212 -12.28 -15.83 5.30
C LEU A 212 -13.33 -14.97 5.99
N GLN A 213 -13.18 -14.73 7.30
CA GLN A 213 -14.10 -13.88 8.06
C GLN A 213 -14.12 -12.45 7.50
N LEU A 214 -12.96 -11.85 7.19
CA LEU A 214 -12.90 -10.53 6.58
C LEU A 214 -13.62 -10.50 5.22
N ALA A 215 -13.34 -11.48 4.34
CA ALA A 215 -14.01 -11.58 3.05
C ALA A 215 -15.54 -11.66 3.21
N VAL A 216 -16.01 -12.41 4.20
CA VAL A 216 -17.44 -12.58 4.48
C VAL A 216 -18.08 -11.32 5.06
N ILE A 217 -17.45 -10.67 6.05
CA ILE A 217 -17.92 -9.44 6.69
C ILE A 217 -18.14 -8.33 5.65
N PHE A 218 -17.23 -8.23 4.68
CA PHE A 218 -17.32 -7.23 3.61
C PHE A 218 -18.07 -7.71 2.35
N GLY A 219 -18.61 -8.94 2.36
CA GLY A 219 -19.48 -9.45 1.29
C GLY A 219 -18.76 -9.93 0.01
N HIS A 220 -17.46 -10.23 0.08
CA HIS A 220 -16.64 -10.65 -1.07
C HIS A 220 -16.78 -12.15 -1.34
N VAL A 221 -17.92 -12.54 -1.94
CA VAL A 221 -18.28 -13.95 -2.18
C VAL A 221 -17.22 -14.72 -2.99
N SER A 222 -16.77 -14.16 -4.12
CA SER A 222 -15.78 -14.83 -5.00
C SER A 222 -14.47 -15.08 -4.28
N LEU A 223 -14.05 -14.12 -3.46
CA LEU A 223 -12.85 -14.26 -2.65
C LEU A 223 -13.05 -15.29 -1.52
N ALA A 224 -14.19 -15.28 -0.83
CA ALA A 224 -14.50 -16.29 0.17
C ALA A 224 -14.45 -17.70 -0.44
N GLN A 225 -14.96 -17.87 -1.67
CA GLN A 225 -14.88 -19.12 -2.41
C GLN A 225 -13.43 -19.51 -2.72
N LEU A 226 -12.60 -18.56 -3.17
CA LEU A 226 -11.18 -18.79 -3.41
C LEU A 226 -10.45 -19.26 -2.13
N LEU A 227 -10.71 -18.59 -1.00
CA LEU A 227 -10.09 -18.95 0.29
C LEU A 227 -10.48 -20.38 0.71
N LEU A 228 -11.75 -20.75 0.58
CA LEU A 228 -12.24 -22.11 0.87
C LEU A 228 -11.62 -23.15 -0.08
N GLN A 229 -11.44 -22.84 -1.36
CA GLN A 229 -10.72 -23.72 -2.32
C GLN A 229 -9.25 -23.93 -1.91
N HIS A 230 -8.63 -22.91 -1.31
CA HIS A 230 -7.29 -22.98 -0.72
C HIS A 230 -7.27 -23.53 0.72
N ARG A 231 -8.31 -24.29 1.12
CA ARG A 231 -8.42 -25.00 2.40
C ARG A 231 -8.48 -24.09 3.63
N ALA A 232 -9.05 -22.89 3.50
CA ALA A 232 -9.44 -22.11 4.66
C ALA A 232 -10.39 -22.92 5.55
N GLN A 233 -10.17 -22.88 6.86
CA GLN A 233 -11.04 -23.52 7.83
C GLN A 233 -12.38 -22.79 7.90
N VAL A 234 -13.45 -23.46 7.44
CA VAL A 234 -14.79 -22.87 7.37
C VAL A 234 -15.34 -22.46 8.74
N ASP A 235 -15.03 -23.25 9.77
CA ASP A 235 -15.47 -23.04 11.16
C ASP A 235 -14.37 -22.42 12.05
N ALA A 236 -13.36 -21.77 11.45
CA ALA A 236 -12.40 -21.00 12.23
C ALA A 236 -13.13 -19.89 13.02
N THR A 237 -12.84 -19.83 14.32
CA THR A 237 -13.43 -18.86 15.24
C THR A 237 -12.49 -17.70 15.51
N ASP A 238 -12.99 -16.48 15.66
CA ASP A 238 -12.20 -15.35 16.19
C ASP A 238 -11.99 -15.45 17.73
N GLU A 239 -11.49 -14.39 18.36
CA GLU A 239 -11.30 -14.33 19.83
C GLU A 239 -12.60 -14.38 20.63
N ALA A 240 -13.74 -14.05 20.02
CA ALA A 240 -15.06 -14.13 20.64
C ALA A 240 -15.74 -15.50 20.43
N GLY A 241 -15.10 -16.41 19.69
CA GLY A 241 -15.70 -17.68 19.30
C GLY A 241 -16.58 -17.58 18.06
N CYS A 242 -16.62 -16.43 17.36
CA CYS A 242 -17.49 -16.22 16.22
C CYS A 242 -16.94 -16.88 14.96
N THR A 243 -17.76 -17.69 14.27
CA THR A 243 -17.40 -18.29 12.98
C THR A 243 -17.71 -17.34 11.82
N ALA A 244 -17.17 -17.64 10.63
CA ALA A 244 -17.52 -16.91 9.41
C ALA A 244 -19.03 -16.94 9.12
N LEU A 245 -19.74 -18.03 9.45
CA LEU A 245 -21.18 -18.14 9.27
C LEU A 245 -21.95 -17.19 10.19
N MET A 246 -21.50 -17.02 11.44
CA MET A 246 -22.06 -16.02 12.36
C MET A 246 -21.85 -14.60 11.84
N SER A 247 -20.66 -14.29 11.32
CA SER A 247 -20.39 -12.99 10.70
C SER A 247 -21.29 -12.75 9.48
N ALA A 248 -21.51 -13.76 8.64
CA ALA A 248 -22.43 -13.66 7.49
C ALA A 248 -23.86 -13.37 7.95
N ALA A 249 -24.31 -14.05 9.00
CA ALA A 249 -25.65 -13.90 9.57
C ALA A 249 -25.85 -12.53 10.23
N TYR A 250 -24.83 -12.01 10.93
CA TYR A 250 -24.86 -10.67 11.51
C TYR A 250 -24.88 -9.57 10.45
N CYS A 251 -24.01 -9.68 9.44
CA CYS A 251 -23.88 -8.66 8.39
C CYS A 251 -24.94 -8.75 7.28
N GLY A 252 -25.81 -9.76 7.26
CA GLY A 252 -26.83 -9.92 6.22
C GLY A 252 -26.30 -10.46 4.89
N MET A 253 -25.18 -11.18 4.90
CA MET A 253 -24.49 -11.64 3.69
C MET A 253 -25.02 -13.00 3.22
N GLU A 254 -26.21 -13.02 2.63
CA GLU A 254 -26.91 -14.27 2.23
C GLU A 254 -26.07 -15.15 1.30
N SER A 255 -25.41 -14.56 0.29
CA SER A 255 -24.60 -15.31 -0.66
C SER A 255 -23.38 -15.95 -0.01
N CYS A 256 -22.74 -15.26 0.94
CA CYS A 256 -21.67 -15.81 1.75
C CYS A 256 -22.17 -16.92 2.67
N ALA A 257 -23.32 -16.73 3.33
CA ALA A 257 -23.91 -17.76 4.19
C ALA A 257 -24.22 -19.05 3.42
N ARG A 258 -24.81 -18.94 2.23
CA ARG A 258 -25.05 -20.10 1.34
C ARG A 258 -23.75 -20.81 0.97
N LEU A 259 -22.74 -20.04 0.55
CA LEU A 259 -21.43 -20.58 0.21
C LEU A 259 -20.80 -21.33 1.38
N LEU A 260 -20.78 -20.74 2.58
CA LEU A 260 -20.21 -21.37 3.78
C LEU A 260 -20.91 -22.69 4.12
N LEU A 261 -22.25 -22.71 4.06
CA LEU A 261 -23.05 -23.92 4.30
C LEU A 261 -22.81 -25.00 3.22
N ASP A 262 -22.56 -24.61 1.97
CA ASP A 262 -22.21 -25.55 0.90
C ASP A 262 -20.81 -26.17 1.09
N TYR A 263 -19.91 -25.44 1.77
CA TYR A 263 -18.60 -25.94 2.20
C TYR A 263 -18.61 -26.62 3.57
N GLY A 264 -19.80 -26.87 4.14
CA GLY A 264 -19.96 -27.69 5.34
C GLY A 264 -19.76 -26.94 6.67
N ALA A 265 -19.98 -25.62 6.70
CA ALA A 265 -20.01 -24.86 7.95
C ALA A 265 -21.01 -25.46 8.97
N ASP A 266 -20.61 -25.53 10.23
CA ASP A 266 -21.51 -25.96 11.30
C ASP A 266 -22.59 -24.89 11.57
N VAL A 267 -23.81 -25.20 11.12
CA VAL A 267 -24.99 -24.35 11.27
C VAL A 267 -25.35 -24.07 12.73
N ASN A 268 -24.95 -24.96 13.65
CA ASN A 268 -25.27 -24.89 15.08
C ASN A 268 -24.08 -24.48 15.96
N ALA A 269 -22.96 -24.07 15.35
CA ALA A 269 -21.85 -23.51 16.09
C ALA A 269 -22.32 -22.33 16.97
N THR A 270 -21.67 -22.19 18.12
CA THR A 270 -21.97 -21.14 19.10
C THR A 270 -20.72 -20.35 19.47
N ASP A 271 -20.85 -19.05 19.62
CA ASP A 271 -19.80 -18.20 20.17
C ASP A 271 -19.62 -18.43 21.69
N HIS A 272 -18.71 -17.70 22.33
CA HIS A 272 -18.49 -17.79 23.79
C HIS A 272 -19.72 -17.40 24.63
N ASN A 273 -20.69 -16.70 24.05
CA ASN A 273 -21.95 -16.32 24.68
C ASN A 273 -23.10 -17.29 24.35
N SER A 274 -22.78 -18.46 23.76
CA SER A 274 -23.76 -19.45 23.32
C SER A 274 -24.74 -18.93 22.24
N ILE A 275 -24.34 -17.92 21.48
CA ILE A 275 -25.13 -17.33 20.40
C ILE A 275 -24.84 -18.05 19.09
N THR A 276 -25.90 -18.48 18.39
CA THR A 276 -25.81 -19.12 17.07
C THR A 276 -25.97 -18.12 15.93
N ALA A 277 -25.55 -18.52 14.73
CA ALA A 277 -25.81 -17.74 13.51
C ALA A 277 -27.31 -17.45 13.29
N LEU A 278 -28.19 -18.39 13.63
CA LEU A 278 -29.64 -18.21 13.52
C LEU A 278 -30.14 -17.09 14.44
N ARG A 279 -29.65 -17.04 15.68
CA ARG A 279 -30.03 -16.00 16.64
C ARG A 279 -29.57 -14.62 16.18
N LEU A 280 -28.36 -14.52 15.62
CA LEU A 280 -27.85 -13.28 15.04
C LEU A 280 -28.71 -12.80 13.87
N ALA A 281 -29.03 -13.69 12.91
CA ALA A 281 -29.89 -13.35 11.77
C ALA A 281 -31.27 -12.87 12.21
N GLN A 282 -31.87 -13.49 13.25
CA GLN A 282 -33.17 -13.07 13.78
C GLN A 282 -33.12 -11.71 14.48
N ASN A 283 -32.07 -11.45 15.28
CA ASN A 283 -31.93 -10.18 15.99
C ASN A 283 -31.75 -9.00 15.03
N GLU A 284 -30.99 -9.20 13.96
CA GLU A 284 -30.73 -8.17 12.94
C GLU A 284 -31.84 -8.09 11.87
N GLY A 285 -32.81 -9.01 11.87
CA GLY A 285 -33.95 -9.01 10.94
C GLY A 285 -33.66 -9.58 9.55
N HIS A 286 -32.61 -10.41 9.42
CA HIS A 286 -32.21 -11.05 8.15
C HIS A 286 -33.02 -12.34 7.90
N ASP A 287 -34.31 -12.18 7.61
CA ASP A 287 -35.27 -13.27 7.44
C ASP A 287 -34.86 -14.32 6.40
N THR A 288 -34.22 -13.89 5.29
CA THR A 288 -33.80 -14.82 4.23
C THR A 288 -32.68 -15.74 4.71
N ILE A 289 -31.74 -15.22 5.50
CA ILE A 289 -30.67 -16.00 6.12
C ILE A 289 -31.24 -16.90 7.21
N ALA A 290 -32.15 -16.40 8.04
CA ALA A 290 -32.79 -17.22 9.07
C ALA A 290 -33.53 -18.42 8.46
N ARG A 291 -34.25 -18.22 7.34
CA ARG A 291 -34.88 -19.32 6.58
C ARG A 291 -33.85 -20.29 6.02
N LEU A 292 -32.79 -19.79 5.39
CA LEU A 292 -31.70 -20.62 4.86
C LEU A 292 -31.06 -21.49 5.95
N LEU A 293 -30.80 -20.92 7.12
CA LEU A 293 -30.23 -21.64 8.26
C LEU A 293 -31.19 -22.73 8.77
N LEU A 294 -32.50 -22.43 8.87
CA LEU A 294 -33.51 -23.43 9.24
C LEU A 294 -33.61 -24.57 8.22
N GLU A 295 -33.57 -24.27 6.92
CA GLU A 295 -33.53 -25.26 5.84
C GLU A 295 -32.30 -26.18 5.93
N ARG A 296 -31.18 -25.65 6.43
CA ARG A 296 -29.93 -26.40 6.65
C ARG A 296 -29.82 -27.02 8.04
N GLY A 297 -30.89 -27.02 8.84
CA GLY A 297 -30.96 -27.74 10.12
C GLY A 297 -30.51 -26.96 11.36
N ALA A 298 -30.61 -25.62 11.33
CA ALA A 298 -30.36 -24.79 12.50
C ALA A 298 -31.37 -25.06 13.63
N ARG A 299 -30.88 -25.18 14.86
CA ARG A 299 -31.70 -25.35 16.07
C ARG A 299 -32.21 -24.00 16.57
N LEU A 300 -33.51 -23.95 16.91
CA LEU A 300 -34.14 -22.74 17.46
C LEU A 300 -33.66 -22.41 18.89
N ASN A 301 -33.31 -23.43 19.68
CA ASN A 301 -32.78 -23.28 21.04
C ASN A 301 -31.58 -24.22 21.24
N PRO A 302 -30.32 -23.73 21.22
CA PRO A 302 -29.16 -24.56 21.52
C PRO A 302 -29.11 -25.03 22.98
N ALA A 303 -29.71 -24.29 23.93
CA ALA A 303 -29.64 -24.55 25.37
C ALA A 303 -30.63 -25.61 25.91
N ASN A 304 -31.54 -26.15 25.09
CA ASN A 304 -32.58 -27.10 25.54
C ASN A 304 -32.22 -28.58 25.31
N ASP A 305 -31.06 -28.87 24.73
CA ASP A 305 -30.60 -30.24 24.45
C ASP A 305 -29.55 -30.75 25.43
N ASP A 306 -29.14 -29.94 26.42
CA ASP A 306 -28.44 -30.47 27.59
C ASP A 306 -29.41 -31.37 28.34
N ALA A 307 -29.18 -32.67 28.21
CA ALA A 307 -29.89 -33.75 28.84
C ALA A 307 -30.05 -33.54 30.36
N ASN A 308 -31.08 -32.81 30.77
CA ASN A 308 -31.68 -32.91 32.09
C ASN A 308 -33.11 -32.34 32.08
N ALA A 309 -34.01 -33.11 31.49
CA ALA A 309 -35.40 -33.10 31.91
C ALA A 309 -35.52 -33.86 33.25
N PRO A 310 -35.87 -33.20 34.36
CA PRO A 310 -36.73 -33.79 35.37
C PRO A 310 -38.20 -33.77 34.93
#